data_AF-A0A2M9BLQ1-F1
#
_entry.id   AF-A0A2M9BLQ1-F1
#
_cell.length_a   1.000
_cell.length_b   1.000
_cell.length_c   1.000
_cell.angle_alpha   90.00
_cell.angle_beta   90.00
_cell.angle_gamma   90.00
#
_symmetry.space_group_name_H-M   'P 1'
#
loop_
_entity.id
_entity.type
_entity.pdbx_description
1 polymer ?
#
loop_
_entity_poly.entity_id
_entity_poly.type
_entity_poly.pdbx_seq_one_letter_code
_entity_poly.pdbx_strand_id
1 'polypeptide(L)'
;MPRYSTPAPAPHYLAVIRAGLGLTQAQLAGALGVSRHLVTKIEAGQRVLPAAAGIILAWLTQALPPPGPPAPLPALSAEQATPLHTRAAAVAHETQQLLRRLERGQARARRALSWLRAAPALLATLPPAEAERHQCWVEATTAEAEQALEGEGSPVLHRLLEARLAGLRAEAAVLAGYLKEPIASG
;
A
#
# COMPACT_ATOMS: atom_id res chain seq x y z
N MET A 1 -11.39 17.14 -27.57
CA MET A 1 -12.62 17.56 -26.87
C MET A 1 -12.38 17.47 -25.37
N PRO A 2 -12.09 18.59 -24.69
CA PRO A 2 -11.94 18.60 -23.24
C PRO A 2 -13.29 18.29 -22.57
N ARG A 3 -13.31 17.25 -21.72
CA ARG A 3 -14.48 16.96 -20.87
C ARG A 3 -14.48 18.02 -19.76
N TYR A 4 -15.43 18.94 -19.82
CA TYR A 4 -15.71 19.82 -18.69
C TYR A 4 -16.19 18.92 -17.53
N SER A 5 -15.37 18.82 -16.48
CA SER A 5 -15.80 18.23 -15.22
C SER A 5 -16.91 19.09 -14.65
N THR A 6 -18.16 18.63 -14.76
CA THR A 6 -19.29 19.25 -14.06
C THR A 6 -18.94 19.26 -12.57
N PRO A 7 -18.95 20.41 -11.89
CA PRO A 7 -18.69 20.46 -10.46
C PRO A 7 -19.73 19.60 -9.74
N ALA A 8 -19.27 18.77 -8.80
CA ALA A 8 -20.17 17.97 -7.98
C ALA A 8 -21.17 18.91 -7.27
N PRO A 9 -22.47 18.55 -7.20
CA PRO A 9 -23.45 19.37 -6.52
C PRO A 9 -23.02 19.60 -5.07
N ALA A 10 -23.13 20.84 -4.59
CA ALA A 10 -22.78 21.19 -3.23
C ALA A 10 -23.58 20.31 -2.24
N PRO A 11 -22.93 19.72 -1.22
CA PRO A 11 -23.62 18.86 -0.27
C PRO A 11 -24.70 19.66 0.46
N HIS A 12 -25.88 19.06 0.60
CA HIS A 12 -26.98 19.67 1.37
C HIS A 12 -26.52 19.92 2.81
N TYR A 13 -26.92 21.03 3.42
CA TYR A 13 -26.43 21.46 4.74
C TYR A 13 -26.60 20.39 5.83
N LEU A 14 -27.69 19.60 5.79
CA LEU A 14 -27.88 18.47 6.71
C LEU A 14 -26.78 17.41 6.59
N ALA A 15 -26.29 17.13 5.38
CA ALA A 15 -25.23 16.18 5.16
C ALA A 15 -23.89 16.71 5.72
N VAL A 16 -23.66 18.02 5.63
CA VAL A 16 -22.50 18.68 6.23
C VAL A 16 -22.53 18.57 7.75
N ILE A 17 -23.67 18.88 8.37
CA ILE A 17 -23.84 18.79 9.84
C ILE A 17 -23.67 17.34 10.30
N ARG A 18 -24.28 16.39 9.58
CA ARG A 18 -24.15 14.96 9.87
C ARG A 18 -22.69 14.50 9.83
N ALA A 19 -21.98 14.85 8.77
CA ALA A 19 -20.57 14.46 8.60
C ALA A 19 -19.67 15.14 9.64
N GLY A 20 -19.86 16.43 9.89
CA GLY A 20 -19.07 17.20 10.86
C GLY A 20 -19.23 16.74 12.30
N LEU A 21 -20.40 16.22 12.66
CA LEU A 21 -20.67 15.65 13.99
C LEU A 21 -20.47 14.13 14.06
N GLY A 22 -20.07 13.47 12.96
CA GLY A 22 -19.91 12.02 12.92
C GLY A 22 -21.22 11.23 13.13
N LEU A 23 -22.37 11.80 12.81
CA LEU A 23 -23.67 11.18 13.01
C LEU A 23 -24.04 10.25 11.85
N THR A 24 -24.76 9.18 12.16
CA THR A 24 -25.52 8.41 11.16
C THR A 24 -26.81 9.13 10.79
N GLN A 25 -27.41 8.79 9.64
CA GLN A 25 -28.73 9.34 9.26
C GLN A 25 -29.82 9.00 10.30
N ALA A 26 -29.73 7.83 10.93
CA ALA A 26 -30.68 7.40 11.96
C ALA A 26 -30.55 8.25 13.23
N GLN A 27 -29.32 8.52 13.67
CA GLN A 27 -29.07 9.39 14.83
C GLN A 27 -29.51 10.83 14.56
N LEU A 28 -29.22 11.37 13.37
CA LEU A 28 -29.69 12.70 12.97
C LEU A 28 -31.23 12.76 12.93
N ALA A 29 -31.88 11.73 12.39
CA ALA A 29 -33.34 11.64 12.36
C ALA A 29 -33.93 11.60 13.79
N GLY A 30 -33.33 10.81 14.68
CA GLY A 30 -33.70 10.74 16.09
C GLY A 30 -33.57 12.09 16.79
N ALA A 31 -32.46 12.81 16.56
CA ALA A 31 -32.26 14.15 17.12
C ALA A 31 -33.30 15.16 16.61
N LEU A 32 -33.61 15.13 15.31
CA LEU A 32 -34.55 16.05 14.67
C LEU A 32 -36.03 15.67 14.90
N GLY A 33 -36.32 14.52 15.53
CA GLY A 33 -37.69 14.02 15.73
C GLY A 33 -38.40 13.65 14.43
N VAL A 34 -37.65 13.20 13.41
CA VAL A 34 -38.19 12.83 12.09
C VAL A 34 -37.82 11.39 11.72
N SER A 35 -38.42 10.85 10.66
CA SER A 35 -38.02 9.53 10.15
C SER A 35 -36.70 9.60 9.39
N ARG A 36 -35.91 8.52 9.44
CA ARG A 36 -34.69 8.36 8.62
C ARG A 36 -34.95 8.63 7.13
N HIS A 37 -36.06 8.14 6.60
CA HIS A 37 -36.44 8.33 5.21
C HIS A 37 -36.65 9.81 4.86
N LEU A 38 -37.21 10.60 5.80
CA LEU A 38 -37.36 12.03 5.61
C LEU A 38 -36.00 12.73 5.55
N VAL A 39 -35.04 12.35 6.41
CA VAL A 39 -33.66 12.87 6.35
C VAL A 39 -33.03 12.58 5.00
N THR A 40 -33.14 11.35 4.48
CA THR A 40 -32.60 11.00 3.16
C THR A 40 -33.21 11.85 2.04
N LYS A 41 -34.53 12.06 2.06
CA LYS A 41 -35.21 12.93 1.08
C LYS A 41 -34.78 14.40 1.19
N ILE A 42 -34.54 14.91 2.40
CA ILE A 42 -34.06 16.27 2.60
C ILE A 42 -32.61 16.41 2.13
N GLU A 43 -31.73 15.48 2.48
CA GLU A 43 -30.33 15.47 1.99
C GLU A 43 -30.26 15.40 0.46
N ALA A 44 -31.23 14.74 -0.19
CA ALA A 44 -31.37 14.68 -1.65
C ALA A 44 -32.03 15.94 -2.26
N GLY A 45 -32.39 16.94 -1.46
CA GLY A 45 -33.07 18.16 -1.91
C GLY A 45 -34.54 17.95 -2.34
N GLN A 46 -35.12 16.79 -2.05
CA GLN A 46 -36.48 16.42 -2.47
C GLN A 46 -37.56 16.87 -1.48
N ARG A 47 -37.17 17.21 -0.24
CA ARG A 47 -38.09 17.69 0.81
C ARG A 47 -37.43 18.76 1.68
N VAL A 48 -38.28 19.57 2.32
CA VAL A 48 -37.87 20.60 3.27
C VAL A 48 -37.96 20.05 4.69
N LEU A 49 -37.03 20.47 5.56
CA LEU A 49 -37.05 20.12 6.98
C LEU A 49 -38.27 20.76 7.68
N PRO A 50 -39.03 20.02 8.50
CA PRO A 50 -40.13 20.59 9.27
C PRO A 50 -39.65 21.71 10.21
N ALA A 51 -40.43 22.78 10.34
CA ALA A 51 -40.07 23.95 11.16
C ALA A 51 -39.77 23.58 12.62
N ALA A 52 -40.47 22.60 13.19
CA ALA A 52 -40.25 22.11 14.55
C ALA A 52 -38.82 21.56 14.78
N ALA A 53 -38.16 21.05 13.73
CA ALA A 53 -36.79 20.55 13.81
C ALA A 53 -35.74 21.67 13.67
N GLY A 54 -36.15 22.91 13.36
CA GLY A 54 -35.26 24.05 13.14
C GLY A 54 -34.44 24.46 14.37
N ILE A 55 -35.03 24.35 15.57
CA ILE A 55 -34.33 24.68 16.82
C ILE A 55 -33.19 23.68 17.08
N ILE A 56 -33.46 22.37 16.95
CA ILE A 56 -32.44 21.33 17.11
C ILE A 56 -31.38 21.46 16.02
N LEU A 57 -31.77 21.76 14.79
CA LEU A 57 -30.84 22.00 13.71
C LEU A 57 -29.88 23.15 14.01
N ALA A 58 -30.40 24.28 14.50
CA ALA A 58 -29.57 25.43 14.88
C ALA A 58 -28.58 25.06 15.99
N TRP A 59 -29.03 24.31 17.00
CA TRP A 59 -28.17 23.81 18.07
C TRP A 59 -27.07 22.86 17.55
N LEU A 60 -27.41 21.89 16.69
CA LEU A 60 -26.42 21.01 16.06
C LEU A 60 -25.43 21.79 15.19
N THR A 61 -25.89 22.84 14.51
CA THR A 61 -25.03 23.70 13.68
C THR A 61 -23.99 24.43 14.53
N GLN A 62 -24.38 24.93 15.71
CA GLN A 62 -23.47 25.58 16.65
C GLN A 62 -22.48 24.61 17.28
N ALA A 63 -22.83 23.32 17.37
CA ALA A 63 -21.96 22.27 17.90
C ALA A 63 -20.92 21.76 16.89
N LEU A 64 -20.94 22.21 15.62
CA LEU A 64 -19.93 21.79 14.66
C LEU A 64 -18.54 22.25 15.10
N PRO A 65 -17.54 21.36 15.07
CA PRO A 65 -16.17 21.79 15.25
C PRO A 65 -15.80 22.75 14.10
N PRO A 66 -14.98 23.78 14.38
CA PRO A 66 -14.46 24.63 13.32
C PRO A 66 -13.70 23.79 12.29
N PRO A 67 -13.74 24.16 11.00
CA PRO A 67 -12.94 23.47 9.99
C PRO A 67 -11.46 23.58 10.39
N GLY A 68 -10.84 22.43 10.61
CA GLY A 68 -9.49 22.35 11.13
C GLY A 68 -8.84 21.01 10.76
N PRO A 69 -7.54 20.87 11.02
CA PRO A 69 -6.87 19.59 10.86
C PRO A 69 -7.59 18.53 11.70
N PRO A 70 -7.61 17.26 11.26
CA PRO A 70 -8.19 16.18 12.04
C PRO A 70 -7.57 16.17 13.44
N ALA A 71 -8.41 15.94 14.46
CA ALA A 71 -7.95 15.81 15.83
C ALA A 71 -6.89 14.70 15.92
N PRO A 72 -5.81 14.89 16.70
CA PRO A 72 -4.83 13.85 16.91
C PRO A 72 -5.51 12.60 17.49
N LEU A 73 -5.09 11.42 17.03
CA LEU A 73 -5.54 10.17 17.62
C LEU A 73 -5.06 10.08 19.07
N PRO A 74 -5.81 9.40 19.96
CA PRO A 74 -5.35 9.17 21.33
C PRO A 74 -4.03 8.37 21.32
N ALA A 75 -3.18 8.65 22.30
CA ALA A 75 -1.94 7.90 22.50
C ALA A 75 -2.27 6.41 22.72
N LEU A 76 -1.46 5.54 22.12
CA LEU A 76 -1.61 4.10 22.26
C LEU A 76 -1.22 3.65 23.67
N SER A 77 -1.98 2.71 24.23
CA SER A 77 -1.54 1.95 25.40
C SER A 77 -0.47 0.92 25.01
N ALA A 78 0.27 0.40 25.99
CA ALA A 78 1.27 -0.64 25.75
C ALA A 78 0.66 -1.89 25.10
N GLU A 79 -0.54 -2.30 25.52
CA GLU A 79 -1.27 -3.42 24.91
C GLU A 79 -1.62 -3.15 23.45
N GLN A 80 -2.07 -1.93 23.13
CA GLN A 80 -2.38 -1.52 21.77
C GLN A 80 -1.14 -1.40 20.87
N ALA A 81 0.05 -1.17 21.44
CA ALA A 81 1.32 -1.12 20.71
C ALA A 81 1.88 -2.53 20.35
N THR A 82 1.47 -3.59 21.06
CA THR A 82 1.92 -4.97 20.81
C THR A 82 1.78 -5.45 19.36
N PRO A 83 0.62 -5.27 18.67
CA PRO A 83 0.50 -5.64 17.26
C PRO A 83 1.47 -4.87 16.35
N LEU A 84 1.80 -3.61 16.68
CA LEU A 84 2.77 -2.82 15.91
C LEU A 84 4.19 -3.37 16.06
N HIS A 85 4.60 -3.76 17.27
CA HIS A 85 5.88 -4.42 17.50
C HIS A 85 5.98 -5.75 16.76
N THR A 86 4.93 -6.58 16.82
CA THR A 86 4.85 -7.84 16.10
C THR A 86 5.00 -7.63 14.59
N ARG A 87 4.31 -6.63 14.04
CA ARG A 87 4.42 -6.30 12.63
C ARG A 87 5.81 -5.79 12.25
N ALA A 88 6.42 -4.94 13.08
CA ALA A 88 7.77 -4.44 12.84
C ALA A 88 8.81 -5.58 12.80
N ALA A 89 8.71 -6.55 13.70
CA ALA A 89 9.56 -7.74 13.69
C ALA A 89 9.35 -8.59 12.41
N ALA A 90 8.10 -8.78 11.98
CA ALA A 90 7.79 -9.50 10.75
C ALA A 90 8.34 -8.79 9.50
N VAL A 91 8.20 -7.47 9.40
CA VAL A 91 8.75 -6.66 8.30
C VAL A 91 10.27 -6.75 8.24
N ALA A 92 10.94 -6.67 9.40
CA ALA A 92 12.39 -6.83 9.48
C ALA A 92 12.84 -8.21 8.98
N HIS A 93 12.13 -9.27 9.40
CA HIS A 93 12.42 -10.63 8.96
C HIS A 93 12.21 -10.83 7.45
N GLU A 94 11.07 -10.39 6.91
CA GLU A 94 10.76 -10.47 5.48
C GLU A 94 11.82 -9.71 4.65
N THR A 95 12.22 -8.52 5.10
CA THR A 95 13.28 -7.73 4.46
C THR A 95 14.59 -8.50 4.36
N GLN A 96 15.04 -9.14 5.46
CA GLN A 96 16.27 -9.94 5.46
C GLN A 96 16.17 -11.17 4.54
N GLN A 97 15.01 -11.81 4.45
CA GLN A 97 14.81 -12.92 3.52
C GLN A 97 14.91 -12.47 2.06
N LEU A 98 14.25 -11.37 1.71
CA LEU A 98 14.26 -10.85 0.34
C LEU A 98 15.63 -10.33 -0.09
N LEU A 99 16.38 -9.70 0.81
CA LEU A 99 17.77 -9.29 0.54
C LEU A 99 18.65 -10.51 0.19
N ARG A 100 18.61 -11.56 1.03
CA ARG A 100 19.37 -12.80 0.75
C ARG A 100 18.93 -13.49 -0.53
N ARG A 101 17.65 -13.42 -0.88
CA ARG A 101 17.15 -13.96 -2.16
C ARG A 101 17.67 -13.14 -3.34
N LEU A 102 17.62 -11.82 -3.25
CA LEU A 102 18.13 -10.91 -4.28
C LEU A 102 19.64 -11.09 -4.50
N GLU A 103 20.42 -11.17 -3.42
CA GLU A 103 21.87 -11.40 -3.50
C GLU A 103 22.21 -12.71 -4.22
N ARG A 104 21.52 -13.81 -3.87
CA ARG A 104 21.69 -15.12 -4.52
C ARG A 104 21.31 -15.07 -6.01
N GLY A 105 20.17 -14.46 -6.33
CA GLY A 105 19.73 -14.28 -7.72
C GLY A 105 20.72 -13.46 -8.55
N GLN A 106 21.22 -12.36 -7.99
CA GLN A 106 22.22 -11.51 -8.64
C GLN A 106 23.56 -12.23 -8.84
N ALA A 107 24.03 -12.99 -7.86
CA ALA A 107 25.25 -13.78 -8.00
C ALA A 107 25.10 -14.84 -9.11
N ARG A 108 23.95 -15.51 -9.17
CA ARG A 108 23.63 -16.48 -10.22
C ARG A 108 23.58 -15.82 -11.60
N ALA A 109 22.92 -14.67 -11.72
CA ALA A 109 22.86 -13.91 -12.97
C ALA A 109 24.24 -13.46 -13.44
N ARG A 110 25.11 -12.97 -12.53
CA ARG A 110 26.48 -12.59 -12.86
C ARG A 110 27.29 -13.76 -13.40
N ARG A 111 27.20 -14.95 -12.77
CA ARG A 111 27.87 -16.16 -13.26
C ARG A 111 27.36 -16.56 -14.64
N ALA A 112 26.04 -16.60 -14.84
CA ALA A 112 25.43 -16.93 -16.13
C ALA A 112 25.87 -15.97 -17.24
N LEU A 113 25.78 -14.66 -17.01
CA LEU A 113 26.22 -13.64 -17.97
C LEU A 113 27.72 -13.73 -18.27
N SER A 114 28.56 -14.04 -17.27
CA SER A 114 29.99 -14.26 -17.49
C SER A 114 30.25 -15.45 -18.41
N TRP A 115 29.52 -16.55 -18.22
CA TRP A 115 29.61 -17.72 -19.08
C TRP A 115 29.17 -17.40 -20.51
N LEU A 116 27.99 -16.80 -20.69
CA LEU A 116 27.45 -16.46 -22.02
C LEU A 116 28.36 -15.54 -22.82
N ARG A 117 29.12 -14.65 -22.16
CA ARG A 117 30.14 -13.82 -22.82
C ARG A 117 31.37 -14.63 -23.28
N ALA A 118 31.75 -15.66 -22.54
CA ALA A 118 32.94 -16.46 -22.82
C ALA A 118 32.68 -17.59 -23.83
N ALA A 119 31.46 -18.14 -23.86
CA ALA A 119 31.10 -19.31 -24.66
C ALA A 119 31.47 -19.19 -26.16
N PRO A 120 31.24 -18.06 -26.85
CA PRO A 120 31.61 -17.94 -28.26
C PRO A 120 33.12 -18.06 -28.52
N ALA A 121 33.94 -17.48 -27.63
CA ALA A 121 35.40 -17.57 -27.74
C ALA A 121 35.89 -19.00 -27.47
N LEU A 122 35.29 -19.68 -26.49
CA LEU A 122 35.60 -21.09 -26.19
C LEU A 122 35.32 -21.99 -27.40
N LEU A 123 34.17 -21.81 -28.06
CA LEU A 123 33.81 -22.54 -29.29
C LEU A 123 34.80 -22.28 -30.43
N ALA A 124 35.26 -21.04 -30.60
CA ALA A 124 36.21 -20.67 -31.65
C ALA A 124 37.62 -21.27 -31.45
N THR A 125 37.97 -21.64 -30.21
CA THR A 125 39.31 -22.15 -29.84
C THR A 125 39.35 -23.65 -29.58
N LEU A 126 38.30 -24.40 -29.93
CA LEU A 126 38.22 -25.83 -29.63
C LEU A 126 39.30 -26.64 -30.38
N PRO A 127 40.02 -27.56 -29.69
CA PRO A 127 40.96 -28.45 -30.34
C PRO A 127 40.20 -29.49 -31.20
N PRO A 128 40.66 -29.77 -32.42
CA PRO A 128 39.93 -30.62 -33.38
C PRO A 128 39.77 -32.07 -32.91
N ALA A 129 40.71 -32.59 -32.13
CA ALA A 129 40.69 -33.98 -31.65
C ALA A 129 39.52 -34.28 -30.68
N GLU A 130 38.96 -33.27 -30.02
CA GLU A 130 37.90 -33.41 -29.01
C GLU A 130 36.73 -32.43 -29.24
N ALA A 131 36.60 -31.91 -30.46
CA ALA A 131 35.68 -30.81 -30.78
C ALA A 131 34.22 -31.15 -30.44
N GLU A 132 33.73 -32.32 -30.81
CA GLU A 132 32.33 -32.73 -30.57
C GLU A 132 31.99 -32.80 -29.07
N ARG A 133 32.84 -33.44 -28.27
CA ARG A 133 32.62 -33.56 -26.83
C ARG A 133 32.62 -32.20 -26.14
N HIS A 134 33.59 -31.35 -26.47
CA HIS A 134 33.67 -30.01 -25.90
C HIS A 134 32.53 -29.11 -26.38
N GLN A 135 32.10 -29.23 -27.62
CA GLN A 135 30.95 -28.52 -28.16
C GLN A 135 29.67 -28.89 -27.38
N CYS A 136 29.37 -30.18 -27.20
CA CYS A 136 28.23 -30.64 -26.41
C CYS A 136 28.27 -30.08 -24.97
N TRP A 137 29.45 -30.04 -24.35
CA TRP A 137 29.61 -29.47 -23.01
C TRP A 137 29.35 -27.95 -22.98
N VAL A 138 29.88 -27.20 -23.95
CA VAL A 138 29.65 -25.75 -24.05
C VAL A 138 28.17 -25.45 -24.28
N GLU A 139 27.52 -26.19 -25.17
CA GLU A 139 26.08 -26.05 -25.45
C GLU A 139 25.23 -26.35 -24.21
N ALA A 140 25.49 -27.46 -23.51
CA ALA A 140 24.78 -27.81 -22.29
C ALA A 140 24.94 -26.74 -21.19
N THR A 141 26.17 -26.27 -20.95
CA THR A 141 26.45 -25.24 -19.94
C THR A 141 25.83 -23.89 -20.33
N THR A 142 25.76 -23.60 -21.64
CA THR A 142 25.09 -22.40 -22.17
C THR A 142 23.59 -22.44 -21.91
N ALA A 143 22.94 -23.58 -22.19
CA ALA A 143 21.52 -23.78 -21.88
C ALA A 143 21.24 -23.63 -20.36
N GLU A 144 22.10 -24.18 -19.49
CA GLU A 144 21.97 -23.99 -18.03
C GLU A 144 22.10 -22.52 -17.61
N ALA A 145 23.01 -21.76 -18.26
CA ALA A 145 23.19 -20.34 -17.99
C ALA A 145 21.98 -19.51 -18.45
N GLU A 146 21.40 -19.82 -19.61
CA GLU A 146 20.16 -19.20 -20.09
C GLU A 146 19.00 -19.49 -19.14
N GLN A 147 18.81 -20.75 -18.75
CA GLN A 147 17.79 -21.15 -17.78
C GLN A 147 17.97 -20.46 -16.42
N ALA A 148 19.23 -20.24 -15.99
CA ALA A 148 19.52 -19.49 -14.77
C ALA A 148 19.07 -18.02 -14.84
N LEU A 149 19.08 -17.40 -16.03
CA LEU A 149 18.59 -16.04 -16.27
C LEU A 149 17.06 -15.99 -16.43
N GLU A 150 16.41 -17.08 -16.78
CA GLU A 150 14.93 -17.15 -16.78
C GLU A 150 14.36 -17.38 -15.37
N GLY A 151 15.11 -18.08 -14.51
CA GLY A 151 14.74 -18.37 -13.13
C GLY A 151 15.12 -17.26 -12.13
N GLU A 152 15.85 -17.64 -11.08
CA GLU A 152 16.21 -16.71 -9.99
C GLU A 152 17.13 -15.56 -10.42
N GLY A 153 17.86 -15.70 -11.52
CA GLY A 153 18.70 -14.64 -12.08
C GLY A 153 17.94 -13.63 -12.95
N SER A 154 16.62 -13.79 -13.10
CA SER A 154 15.80 -12.95 -13.97
C SER A 154 15.84 -11.48 -13.59
N PRO A 155 16.14 -10.57 -14.55
CA PRO A 155 16.06 -9.13 -14.31
C PRO A 155 14.68 -8.68 -13.84
N VAL A 156 13.61 -9.28 -14.37
CA VAL A 156 12.23 -8.96 -13.98
C VAL A 156 11.99 -9.33 -12.52
N LEU A 157 12.39 -10.55 -12.12
CA LEU A 157 12.30 -10.99 -10.73
C LEU A 157 13.09 -10.06 -9.80
N HIS A 158 14.32 -9.67 -10.18
CA HIS A 158 15.12 -8.73 -9.41
C HIS A 158 14.41 -7.39 -9.22
N ARG A 159 13.81 -6.81 -10.26
CA ARG A 159 13.05 -5.54 -10.15
C ARG A 159 11.83 -5.67 -9.25
N LEU A 160 11.12 -6.80 -9.31
CA LEU A 160 9.99 -7.07 -8.41
C LEU A 160 10.44 -7.19 -6.95
N LEU A 161 11.57 -7.87 -6.68
CA LEU A 161 12.15 -7.97 -5.34
C LEU A 161 12.59 -6.60 -4.81
N GLU A 162 13.24 -5.77 -5.65
CA GLU A 162 13.62 -4.40 -5.31
C GLU A 162 12.40 -3.53 -4.96
N ALA A 163 11.33 -3.60 -5.76
CA ALA A 163 10.10 -2.88 -5.49
C ALA A 163 9.43 -3.33 -4.17
N ARG A 164 9.40 -4.64 -3.91
CA ARG A 164 8.88 -5.18 -2.64
C ARG A 164 9.70 -4.71 -1.45
N LEU A 165 11.03 -4.73 -1.57
CA LEU A 165 11.94 -4.21 -0.54
C LEU A 165 11.72 -2.72 -0.27
N ALA A 166 11.46 -1.90 -1.31
CA ALA A 166 11.12 -0.49 -1.14
C ALA A 166 9.82 -0.32 -0.32
N GLY A 167 8.79 -1.12 -0.62
CA GLY A 167 7.54 -1.13 0.14
C GLY A 167 7.73 -1.48 1.62
N LEU A 168 8.50 -2.54 1.91
CA LEU A 168 8.79 -2.94 3.30
C LEU A 168 9.59 -1.89 4.07
N ARG A 169 10.50 -1.18 3.42
CA ARG A 169 11.26 -0.07 4.03
C ARG A 169 10.35 1.11 4.38
N ALA A 170 9.43 1.46 3.48
CA ALA A 170 8.46 2.51 3.74
C ALA A 170 7.55 2.15 4.92
N GLU A 171 7.07 0.89 4.96
CA GLU A 171 6.28 0.38 6.08
C GLU A 171 7.06 0.42 7.40
N ALA A 172 8.31 -0.05 7.40
CA ALA A 172 9.16 -0.01 8.59
C ALA A 172 9.36 1.41 9.12
N ALA A 173 9.52 2.40 8.22
CA ALA A 173 9.66 3.81 8.61
C ALA A 173 8.40 4.35 9.29
N VAL A 174 7.22 4.00 8.76
CA VAL A 174 5.93 4.38 9.36
C VAL A 174 5.73 3.73 10.73
N LEU A 175 5.98 2.42 10.85
CA LEU A 175 5.89 1.70 12.12
C LEU A 175 6.85 2.28 13.18
N ALA A 176 8.08 2.63 12.78
CA ALA A 176 9.03 3.29 13.66
C ALA A 176 8.56 4.69 14.11
N GLY A 177 7.75 5.38 13.30
CA GLY A 177 7.09 6.62 13.69
C GLY A 177 6.08 6.39 14.82
N TYR A 178 5.17 5.43 14.64
CA TYR A 178 4.16 5.11 15.65
C TYR A 178 4.75 4.60 16.97
N LEU A 179 5.84 3.82 16.90
CA LEU A 179 6.49 3.28 18.10
C LEU A 179 7.38 4.31 18.83
N LYS A 180 7.64 5.49 18.24
CA LYS A 180 8.35 6.61 18.90
C LYS A 180 7.40 7.55 19.62
N GLU A 181 6.11 7.54 19.29
CA GLU A 181 5.14 8.36 20.00
C GLU A 181 5.03 7.90 21.46
N PRO A 182 4.94 8.83 22.42
CA PRO A 182 4.94 8.50 23.83
C PRO A 182 3.73 7.62 24.16
N ILE A 183 4.01 6.38 24.59
CA ILE A 183 3.01 5.47 25.13
C ILE A 183 2.47 6.09 26.40
N ALA A 184 1.15 6.28 26.48
CA ALA A 184 0.52 6.78 27.70
C ALA A 184 0.82 5.78 28.83
N SER A 185 1.52 6.24 29.86
CA SER A 185 1.74 5.45 31.08
C SER A 185 0.40 5.32 31.79
N GLY A 186 -0.23 4.16 31.67
CA GLY A 186 -1.44 3.79 32.41
C GLY A 186 -1.15 3.46 33.86
#